data_AF-A0A3D0VEY0-F1
#
_entry.id   AF-A0A3D0VEY0-F1
#
_cell.length_a   1.000
_cell.length_b   1.000
_cell.length_c   1.000
_cell.angle_alpha   90.00
_cell.angle_beta   90.00
_cell.angle_gamma   90.00
#
_symmetry.space_group_name_H-M   'P 1'
#
loop_
_entity.id
_entity.type
_entity.pdbx_description
1 polymer ?
#
loop_
_entity_poly.entity_id
_entity_poly.type
_entity_poly.pdbx_seq_one_letter_code
_entity_poly.pdbx_strand_id
1 'polypeptide(L)'
;CLEVESELHRTWLSTRTVDSVLGPVTKSYVDHLLAASASGSYAVLVAAVLPCFWLYADVGQTLHAEFLAAGAPAAHPYADWLRAYADEDFAQATRDAIAMADDAGRNASVAVRAAMLVAFRQSCRFEVEFFDAPRIHA
;
A
#
# COMPACT_ATOMS: atom_id res chain seq x y z
N CYS A 1 0.00 9.49 -8.77
CA CYS A 1 0.23 8.57 -7.63
C CYS A 1 1.69 8.25 -7.37
N LEU A 2 2.37 7.41 -8.16
CA LEU A 2 3.76 6.98 -7.84
C LEU A 2 4.76 8.14 -7.71
N GLU A 3 4.68 9.14 -8.59
CA GLU A 3 5.54 10.32 -8.51
C GLU A 3 5.21 11.19 -7.28
N VAL A 4 3.93 11.38 -6.97
CA VAL A 4 3.44 12.18 -5.83
C VAL A 4 3.84 11.54 -4.49
N GLU A 5 3.69 10.22 -4.36
CA GLU A 5 4.12 9.48 -3.16
C GLU A 5 5.64 9.49 -3.01
N SER A 6 6.38 9.21 -4.10
CA SER A 6 7.83 9.25 -4.10
C SER A 6 8.37 10.64 -3.76
N GLU A 7 7.68 11.70 -4.19
CA GLU A 7 8.00 13.10 -3.89
C GLU A 7 7.69 13.48 -2.43
N LEU A 8 6.61 12.95 -1.85
CA LEU A 8 6.33 13.09 -0.42
C LEU A 8 7.47 12.49 0.41
N HIS A 9 7.87 11.25 0.13
CA HIS A 9 8.98 10.61 0.84
C HIS A 9 10.31 11.35 0.62
N ARG A 10 10.62 11.77 -0.61
CA ARG A 10 11.84 12.51 -0.92
C ARG A 10 11.91 13.83 -0.16
N THR A 11 10.80 14.57 -0.11
CA THR A 11 10.70 15.83 0.62
C THR A 11 10.86 15.61 2.12
N TRP A 12 10.15 14.63 2.69
CA TRP A 12 10.16 14.36 4.12
C TRP A 12 11.49 13.78 4.62
N LEU A 13 12.19 13.01 3.79
CA LEU A 13 13.51 12.45 4.11
C LEU A 13 14.67 13.40 3.78
N SER A 14 14.47 14.43 2.93
CA SER A 14 15.54 15.36 2.53
C SER A 14 16.21 16.08 3.71
N THR A 15 15.50 16.22 4.83
CA THR A 15 15.99 16.87 6.05
C THR A 15 16.40 15.88 7.14
N ARG A 16 16.46 14.57 6.85
CA ARG A 16 16.69 13.50 7.83
C ARG A 16 17.74 12.51 7.33
N THR A 17 18.70 12.19 8.19
CA THR A 17 19.66 11.11 7.90
C THR A 17 18.96 9.78 8.16
N VAL A 18 18.73 9.02 7.10
CA VAL A 18 18.14 7.68 7.14
C VAL A 18 19.13 6.67 6.59
N ASP A 19 19.24 5.52 7.26
CA ASP A 19 19.97 4.38 6.74
C ASP A 19 19.11 3.69 5.67
N SER A 20 19.69 3.37 4.51
CA SER A 20 18.95 2.84 3.36
C SER A 20 18.77 1.32 3.39
N VAL A 21 19.02 0.69 4.54
CA VAL A 21 18.90 -0.76 4.71
C VAL A 21 17.43 -1.14 4.83
N LEU A 22 16.99 -2.06 3.96
CA LEU A 22 15.63 -2.59 4.02
C LEU A 22 15.46 -3.45 5.27
N GLY A 23 14.40 -3.17 6.04
CA GLY A 23 13.97 -4.04 7.12
C GLY A 23 13.52 -5.42 6.61
N PRO A 24 13.52 -6.46 7.48
CA PRO A 24 13.19 -7.83 7.10
C PRO A 24 11.76 -7.96 6.54
N VAL A 25 10.81 -7.19 7.07
CA VAL A 25 9.42 -7.16 6.58
C VAL A 25 9.36 -6.57 5.17
N THR A 26 9.96 -5.40 4.95
CA THR A 26 10.01 -4.75 3.63
C THR A 26 10.65 -5.65 2.58
N LYS A 27 11.76 -6.31 2.92
CA LYS A 27 12.43 -7.27 2.03
C LYS A 27 11.50 -8.42 1.66
N SER A 28 10.84 -9.03 2.66
CA SER A 28 9.94 -10.17 2.45
C SER A 28 8.74 -9.80 1.58
N TYR A 29 8.18 -8.59 1.77
CA TYR A 29 7.07 -8.13 0.98
C TYR A 29 7.48 -7.87 -0.48
N VAL A 30 8.61 -7.20 -0.71
CA VAL A 30 9.13 -6.97 -2.07
C VAL A 30 9.43 -8.28 -2.78
N ASP A 31 10.02 -9.26 -2.09
CA ASP A 31 10.29 -10.59 -2.65
C ASP A 31 9.01 -11.32 -3.07
N HIS A 32 7.95 -11.21 -2.27
CA HIS A 32 6.63 -11.76 -2.61
C HIS A 32 6.04 -11.13 -3.87
N LEU A 33 6.10 -9.80 -3.99
CA LEU A 33 5.63 -9.11 -5.20
C LEU A 33 6.46 -9.49 -6.43
N LEU A 34 7.78 -9.63 -6.26
CA LEU A 34 8.67 -10.08 -7.33
C LEU A 34 8.35 -11.52 -7.76
N ALA A 35 8.08 -12.41 -6.81
CA ALA A 35 7.66 -13.79 -7.10
C ALA A 35 6.30 -13.86 -7.81
N ALA A 36 5.33 -13.03 -7.39
CA ALA A 36 4.03 -12.92 -8.06
C ALA A 36 4.20 -12.45 -9.52
N SER A 37 5.09 -11.48 -9.76
CA SER A 37 5.42 -11.00 -11.12
C SER A 37 6.08 -12.10 -11.96
N ALA A 38 7.05 -12.82 -11.39
CA ALA A 38 7.76 -13.91 -12.07
C ALA A 38 6.88 -15.13 -12.35
N SER A 39 5.70 -15.25 -11.74
CA SER A 39 4.74 -16.34 -12.00
C SER A 39 4.16 -16.32 -13.42
N GLY A 40 4.24 -15.18 -14.12
CA GLY A 40 3.66 -14.99 -15.46
C GLY A 40 2.14 -14.80 -15.47
N SER A 41 1.48 -14.74 -14.32
CA SER A 41 0.03 -14.52 -14.23
C SER A 41 -0.31 -13.09 -13.85
N TYR A 42 -0.81 -12.32 -14.81
CA TYR A 42 -1.30 -10.95 -14.59
C TYR A 42 -2.34 -10.87 -13.46
N ALA A 43 -3.27 -11.83 -13.43
CA ALA A 43 -4.32 -11.87 -12.43
C ALA A 43 -3.76 -12.04 -11.00
N VAL A 44 -2.75 -12.91 -10.84
CA VAL A 44 -2.08 -13.13 -9.55
C VAL A 44 -1.27 -11.90 -9.15
N LEU A 45 -0.57 -11.26 -10.08
CA LEU A 45 0.20 -10.04 -9.81
C LEU A 45 -0.71 -8.89 -9.37
N VAL A 46 -1.80 -8.62 -10.08
CA VAL A 46 -2.76 -7.58 -9.71
C VAL A 46 -3.36 -7.85 -8.33
N ALA A 47 -3.74 -9.10 -8.04
CA ALA A 47 -4.23 -9.47 -6.73
C ALA A 47 -3.18 -9.31 -5.62
N ALA A 48 -1.90 -9.55 -5.91
CA ALA A 48 -0.80 -9.34 -4.97
C ALA A 48 -0.56 -7.85 -4.68
N VAL A 49 -0.73 -6.97 -5.67
CA VAL A 49 -0.50 -5.52 -5.52
C VAL A 49 -1.69 -4.83 -4.86
N LEU A 50 -2.92 -5.29 -5.10
CA LEU A 50 -4.14 -4.60 -4.66
C LEU A 50 -4.15 -4.14 -3.19
N PRO A 51 -3.68 -4.92 -2.19
CA PRO A 51 -3.69 -4.48 -0.80
C PRO A 51 -2.94 -3.17 -0.53
N CYS A 52 -1.87 -2.85 -1.25
CA CYS A 52 -1.13 -1.60 -1.00
C CYS A 52 -1.92 -0.35 -1.40
N PHE A 53 -2.84 -0.44 -2.36
CA PHE A 53 -3.77 0.63 -2.70
C PHE A 53 -4.94 0.68 -1.71
N TRP A 54 -5.56 -0.48 -1.49
CA TRP A 54 -6.81 -0.54 -0.74
C TRP A 54 -6.61 -0.25 0.73
N LEU A 55 -5.64 -0.91 1.39
CA LEU A 55 -5.42 -0.70 2.82
C LEU A 55 -4.89 0.70 3.11
N TYR A 56 -4.01 1.27 2.27
CA TYR A 56 -3.57 2.65 2.44
C TYR A 56 -4.70 3.67 2.25
N ALA A 57 -5.62 3.43 1.32
CA ALA A 57 -6.77 4.32 1.14
C ALA A 57 -7.69 4.29 2.37
N ASP A 58 -7.97 3.08 2.90
CA ASP A 58 -8.81 2.91 4.08
C ASP A 58 -8.18 3.52 5.35
N VAL A 59 -6.89 3.23 5.59
CA VAL A 59 -6.11 3.81 6.71
C VAL A 59 -5.98 5.32 6.56
N GLY A 60 -5.68 5.81 5.35
CA GLY A 60 -5.55 7.23 5.05
C GLY A 60 -6.84 8.01 5.33
N GLN A 61 -7.98 7.51 4.84
CA GLN A 61 -9.29 8.11 5.10
C GLN A 61 -9.66 8.11 6.59
N THR A 62 -9.41 6.99 7.28
CA THR A 62 -9.70 6.86 8.71
C THR A 62 -8.89 7.85 9.54
N LEU A 63 -7.57 7.86 9.36
CA LEU A 63 -6.69 8.75 10.11
C LEU A 63 -6.90 10.22 9.75
N HIS A 64 -7.26 10.53 8.50
CA HIS A 64 -7.60 11.88 8.10
C HIS A 64 -8.88 12.39 8.77
N ALA A 65 -9.92 11.54 8.86
CA ALA A 65 -11.14 11.90 9.57
C ALA A 65 -10.87 12.23 11.06
N GLU A 66 -10.02 11.44 11.71
CA GLU A 66 -9.57 11.71 13.09
C GLU A 66 -8.78 13.02 13.20
N PHE A 67 -7.89 13.28 12.24
CA PHE A 67 -7.13 14.54 12.15
C PHE A 67 -8.04 15.76 12.00
N LEU A 68 -9.09 15.67 11.16
CA LEU A 68 -10.09 16.72 11.01
C LEU A 68 -10.89 16.92 12.31
N ALA A 69 -11.30 15.84 12.96
CA ALA A 69 -12.02 15.90 14.23
C ALA A 69 -11.19 16.56 15.35
N ALA A 70 -9.87 16.43 15.30
CA ALA A 70 -8.93 17.10 16.21
C ALA A 70 -8.68 18.59 15.85
N GLY A 71 -9.37 19.14 14.85
CA GLY A 71 -9.25 20.54 14.43
C GLY A 71 -8.13 20.79 13.41
N ALA A 72 -7.64 19.75 12.75
CA ALA A 72 -6.62 19.81 11.70
C ALA A 72 -5.39 20.68 12.05
N PRO A 73 -4.72 20.44 13.19
CA PRO A 73 -3.64 21.30 13.65
C PRO A 73 -2.51 21.41 12.62
N ALA A 74 -2.22 22.63 12.17
CA ALA A 74 -1.23 22.89 11.13
C ALA A 74 0.19 22.43 11.52
N ALA A 75 0.48 22.36 12.83
CA ALA A 75 1.77 21.90 13.37
C ALA A 75 1.89 20.36 13.47
N HIS A 76 0.89 19.59 13.05
CA HIS A 76 0.94 18.14 13.14
C HIS A 76 2.04 17.57 12.23
N PRO A 77 2.99 16.76 12.77
CA PRO A 77 4.18 16.34 12.03
C PRO A 77 3.88 15.51 10.77
N TYR A 78 2.71 14.85 10.73
CA TYR A 78 2.27 14.00 9.62
C TYR A 78 1.11 14.60 8.81
N ALA A 79 0.83 15.91 8.95
CA ALA A 79 -0.32 16.53 8.30
C ALA A 79 -0.35 16.34 6.78
N ASP A 80 0.81 16.40 6.12
CA ASP A 80 0.92 16.22 4.67
C ASP A 80 0.64 14.78 4.24
N TRP A 81 1.14 13.80 5.00
CA TRP A 81 0.86 12.37 4.77
C TRP A 81 -0.64 12.09 4.92
N LEU A 82 -1.26 12.61 5.98
CA LEU A 82 -2.68 12.46 6.25
C LEU A 82 -3.55 13.10 5.16
N ARG A 83 -3.11 14.19 4.54
CA ARG A 83 -3.80 14.80 3.41
C ARG A 83 -3.61 14.00 2.12
N ALA A 84 -2.39 13.56 1.84
CA ALA A 84 -2.06 12.87 0.59
C ALA A 84 -2.81 11.54 0.43
N TYR A 85 -2.88 10.72 1.48
CA TYR A 85 -3.59 9.43 1.40
C TYR A 85 -5.12 9.54 1.58
N ALA A 86 -5.63 10.72 1.94
CA ALA A 86 -7.05 11.02 1.92
C ALA A 86 -7.51 11.73 0.63
N ASP A 87 -6.59 11.96 -0.30
CA ASP A 87 -6.86 12.65 -1.55
C ASP A 87 -7.70 11.79 -2.51
N GLU A 88 -8.57 12.46 -3.27
CA GLU A 88 -9.48 11.79 -4.20
C GLU A 88 -8.73 11.11 -5.36
N ASP A 89 -7.58 11.63 -5.79
CA ASP A 89 -6.79 10.99 -6.85
C ASP A 89 -6.25 9.63 -6.39
N PHE A 90 -5.87 9.52 -5.11
CA PHE A 90 -5.46 8.23 -4.53
C PHE A 90 -6.66 7.29 -4.40
N ALA A 91 -7.81 7.79 -3.95
CA ALA A 91 -9.04 7.01 -3.87
C ALA A 91 -9.49 6.49 -5.25
N GLN A 92 -9.36 7.30 -6.30
CA GLN A 92 -9.65 6.88 -7.67
C GLN A 92 -8.67 5.80 -8.16
N ALA A 93 -7.37 5.97 -7.91
CA ALA A 93 -6.37 4.95 -8.25
C ALA A 93 -6.67 3.60 -7.57
N THR A 94 -7.13 3.63 -6.31
CA THR A 94 -7.57 2.43 -5.59
C THR A 94 -8.80 1.79 -6.24
N ARG A 95 -9.81 2.57 -6.63
CA ARG A 95 -10.99 2.05 -7.35
C ARG A 95 -10.60 1.41 -8.69
N ASP A 96 -9.66 2.01 -9.41
CA ASP A 96 -9.15 1.46 -10.67
C ASP A 96 -8.42 0.12 -10.44
N ALA A 97 -7.58 0.04 -9.41
CA ALA A 97 -6.90 -1.20 -9.04
C ALA A 97 -7.89 -2.32 -8.67
N ILE A 98 -8.97 -1.99 -7.93
CA ILE A 98 -10.05 -2.94 -7.61
C ILE A 98 -10.72 -3.41 -8.91
N ALA A 99 -11.06 -2.51 -9.82
CA ALA A 99 -11.71 -2.85 -11.08
C ALA A 99 -10.82 -3.77 -11.96
N MET A 100 -9.51 -3.53 -11.99
CA MET A 100 -8.54 -4.39 -12.69
C MET A 100 -8.48 -5.79 -12.07
N ALA A 101 -8.45 -5.88 -10.74
CA ALA A 101 -8.44 -7.17 -10.03
C ALA A 101 -9.73 -7.96 -10.25
N ASP A 102 -10.86 -7.28 -10.21
CA ASP A 102 -12.17 -7.87 -10.48
C ASP A 102 -12.28 -8.38 -11.91
N ASP A 103 -11.77 -7.63 -12.88
CA ASP A 103 -11.77 -8.06 -14.29
C ASP A 103 -10.89 -9.27 -14.53
N ALA A 104 -9.67 -9.24 -13.99
CA ALA A 104 -8.76 -10.38 -14.04
C ALA A 104 -9.39 -11.61 -13.36
N GLY A 105 -10.08 -11.41 -12.24
CA GLY A 105 -10.80 -12.45 -11.52
C GLY A 105 -11.95 -13.05 -12.34
N ARG A 106 -12.79 -12.23 -12.98
CA ARG A 106 -13.90 -12.70 -13.82
C ARG A 106 -13.41 -13.60 -14.95
N ASN A 107 -12.30 -13.24 -15.58
CA ASN A 107 -11.71 -13.97 -16.71
C ASN A 107 -10.80 -15.15 -16.30
N ALA A 108 -10.45 -15.26 -15.02
CA ALA A 108 -9.57 -16.30 -14.50
C ALA A 108 -10.27 -17.65 -14.30
N SER A 109 -9.51 -18.74 -14.51
CA SER A 109 -9.92 -20.09 -14.14
C SER A 109 -10.02 -20.25 -12.61
N VAL A 110 -10.69 -21.30 -12.14
CA VAL A 110 -10.81 -21.60 -10.70
C VAL A 110 -9.45 -21.68 -10.02
N ALA A 111 -8.46 -22.32 -10.66
CA ALA A 111 -7.11 -22.44 -10.13
C ALA A 111 -6.41 -21.08 -10.01
N VAL A 112 -6.56 -20.21 -11.03
CA VAL A 112 -5.98 -18.86 -11.00
C VAL A 112 -6.65 -17.99 -9.94
N ARG A 113 -7.99 -18.05 -9.80
CA ARG A 113 -8.70 -17.35 -8.73
C ARG A 113 -8.23 -17.78 -7.33
N ALA A 114 -7.98 -19.07 -7.13
CA ALA A 114 -7.41 -19.56 -5.87
C ALA A 114 -6.01 -18.98 -5.61
N ALA A 115 -5.15 -18.93 -6.64
CA ALA A 115 -3.83 -18.31 -6.54
C ALA A 115 -3.89 -16.79 -6.27
N MET A 116 -4.84 -16.08 -6.88
CA MET A 116 -5.11 -14.66 -6.60
C MET A 116 -5.44 -14.43 -5.13
N LEU A 117 -6.33 -15.26 -4.55
CA LEU A 117 -6.71 -15.15 -3.14
C LEU A 117 -5.53 -15.41 -2.20
N VAL A 118 -4.66 -16.36 -2.53
CA VAL A 118 -3.43 -16.62 -1.76
C VAL A 118 -2.52 -15.39 -1.80
N ALA A 119 -2.28 -14.84 -2.99
CA ALA A 119 -1.40 -13.69 -3.17
C ALA A 119 -1.93 -12.44 -2.44
N PHE A 120 -3.23 -12.16 -2.57
CA PHE A 120 -3.89 -11.05 -1.89
C PHE A 120 -3.78 -11.17 -0.36
N ARG A 121 -4.09 -12.34 0.20
CA ARG A 121 -4.00 -12.56 1.66
C ARG A 121 -2.59 -12.42 2.19
N GLN A 122 -1.60 -12.91 1.44
CA GLN A 122 -0.20 -12.79 1.82
C GLN A 122 0.24 -11.33 1.83
N SER A 123 -0.17 -10.54 0.83
CA SER A 123 0.08 -9.09 0.80
C SER A 123 -0.60 -8.37 1.95
N CYS A 124 -1.88 -8.64 2.26
CA CYS A 124 -2.54 -8.05 3.45
C CYS A 124 -1.80 -8.35 4.76
N ARG A 125 -1.26 -9.57 4.90
CA ARG A 125 -0.45 -9.92 6.07
C ARG A 125 0.83 -9.08 6.13
N PHE A 126 1.53 -8.92 5.01
CA PHE A 126 2.73 -8.09 4.96
C PHE A 126 2.44 -6.61 5.25
N GLU A 127 1.28 -6.08 4.82
CA GLU A 127 0.88 -4.70 5.17
C GLU A 127 0.76 -4.52 6.68
N VAL A 128 0.11 -5.46 7.38
CA VAL A 128 0.00 -5.42 8.85
C VAL A 128 1.39 -5.50 9.50
N GLU A 129 2.23 -6.45 9.05
CA GLU A 129 3.59 -6.58 9.56
C GLU A 129 4.42 -5.30 9.28
N PHE A 130 4.20 -4.63 8.15
CA PHE A 130 4.89 -3.40 7.77
C PHE A 130 4.51 -2.24 8.69
N PHE A 131 3.22 -2.06 8.99
CA PHE A 131 2.76 -1.03 9.94
C PHE A 131 3.24 -1.30 11.37
N ASP A 132 3.43 -2.57 11.76
CA ASP A 132 3.90 -2.95 13.09
C ASP A 132 5.44 -2.96 13.23
N ALA A 133 6.16 -2.95 12.11
CA ALA A 133 7.63 -3.03 12.07
C ALA A 133 8.33 -1.95 12.91
N PRO A 134 7.90 -0.66 12.93
CA PRO A 134 8.49 0.35 13.79
C PRO A 134 8.35 0.06 15.29
N ARG A 135 7.38 -0.75 15.71
CA ARG A 135 7.22 -1.16 17.12
C ARG A 135 8.12 -2.35 17.47
N ILE A 136 8.32 -3.28 16.52
CA ILE A 136 9.04 -4.54 16.75
C ILE A 136 10.55 -4.40 16.52
N HIS A 137 10.96 -3.55 15.59
CA HIS A 137 12.34 -3.46 15.09
C HIS A 137 13.04 -2.12 15.36
N ALA A 138 12.45 -1.27 16.22
CA ALA A 138 13.07 -0.01 16.66
C ALA A 138 14.19 -0.19 17.67
#